data_AF-A0A959SH12-F1
#
_entry.id   AF-A0A959SH12-F1
#
_cell.length_a   1.000
_cell.length_b   1.000
_cell.length_c   1.000
_cell.angle_alpha   90.00
_cell.angle_beta   90.00
_cell.angle_gamma   90.00
#
_symmetry.space_group_name_H-M   'P 1'
#
loop_
_entity.id
_entity.type
_entity.pdbx_description
1 polymer ?
#
loop_
_entity_poly.entity_id
_entity_poly.type
_entity_poly.pdbx_seq_one_letter_code
_entity_poly.pdbx_strand_id
1 'polypeptide(L)'
;AADGALAFWSFTSDGKRSNGVRSSAPDIHPDALCFEAEMPAGVACQVYWPNELGGFDWVVESKTKKGWNRFVLHRYAAVEEE
;
A
#
# COMPACT_ATOMS: atom_id res chain seq x y z
N ALA A 1 -2.91 11.14 11.44
CA ALA A 1 -2.84 9.89 12.21
C ALA A 1 -2.87 10.23 13.70
N ALA A 2 -3.39 9.33 14.55
CA ALA A 2 -3.22 9.48 16.00
C ALA A 2 -1.72 9.43 16.37
N ASP A 3 -1.35 10.04 17.49
CA ASP A 3 0.04 10.00 17.96
C ASP A 3 0.49 8.54 18.16
N GLY A 4 1.70 8.22 17.70
CA GLY A 4 2.25 6.85 17.70
C GLY A 4 1.68 5.88 16.64
N ALA A 5 0.73 6.30 15.80
CA ALA A 5 0.18 5.43 14.76
C ALA A 5 1.10 5.35 13.53
N LEU A 6 1.26 4.14 12.98
CA LEU A 6 2.02 3.93 11.75
C LEU A 6 1.29 4.58 10.57
N ALA A 7 2.03 5.39 9.82
CA ALA A 7 1.53 6.15 8.67
C ALA A 7 2.65 6.31 7.63
N PHE A 8 2.26 6.61 6.39
CA PHE A 8 3.21 6.99 5.35
C PHE A 8 2.98 8.43 4.90
N TRP A 9 4.03 9.03 4.36
CA TRP A 9 3.97 10.31 3.65
C TRP A 9 4.57 10.12 2.26
N SER A 10 3.87 10.61 1.25
CA SER A 10 4.35 10.67 -0.13
C SER A 10 4.37 12.12 -0.61
N PHE A 11 5.38 12.43 -1.42
CA PHE A 11 5.58 13.74 -2.01
C PHE A 11 5.73 13.57 -3.51
N THR A 12 4.90 14.27 -4.27
CA THR A 12 4.95 14.24 -5.73
C THR A 12 5.82 15.39 -6.23
N SER A 13 6.40 15.24 -7.43
CA SER A 13 7.29 16.26 -8.02
C SER A 13 6.62 17.62 -8.24
N ASP A 14 5.28 17.68 -8.26
CA ASP A 14 4.49 18.91 -8.34
C ASP A 14 4.31 19.61 -6.98
N GLY A 15 5.00 19.15 -5.93
CA GLY A 15 4.96 19.73 -4.59
C GLY A 15 3.73 19.33 -3.77
N LYS A 16 2.83 18.50 -4.31
CA LYS A 16 1.73 17.94 -3.52
C LYS A 16 2.24 16.84 -2.61
N ARG A 17 1.45 16.56 -1.58
CA ARG A 17 1.71 15.50 -0.62
C ARG A 17 0.45 14.71 -0.34
N SER A 18 0.64 13.45 -0.03
CA SER A 18 -0.40 12.57 0.47
C SER A 18 0.12 11.90 1.72
N ASN A 19 -0.77 11.56 2.62
CA ASN A 19 -0.44 10.72 3.76
C ASN A 19 -1.49 9.63 3.87
N GLY A 20 -1.05 8.45 4.28
CA GLY A 20 -1.96 7.36 4.55
C GLY A 20 -1.76 6.81 5.95
N VAL A 21 -2.83 6.27 6.49
CA VAL A 21 -2.89 5.69 7.84
C VAL A 21 -3.08 4.19 7.75
N ARG A 22 -2.65 3.47 8.80
CA ARG A 22 -2.86 2.02 8.90
C ARG A 22 -4.34 1.67 8.69
N SER A 23 -4.58 0.70 7.81
CA SER A 23 -5.88 0.09 7.57
C SER A 23 -5.72 -1.44 7.41
N SER A 24 -6.72 -2.12 6.87
CA SER A 24 -6.73 -3.58 6.64
C SER A 24 -7.07 -3.92 5.19
N ALA A 25 -6.53 -5.02 4.68
CA ALA A 25 -6.84 -5.54 3.34
C ALA A 25 -7.00 -7.07 3.39
N PRO A 26 -8.02 -7.60 4.11
CA PRO A 26 -8.19 -9.04 4.29
C PRO A 26 -8.47 -9.78 2.97
N ASP A 27 -9.00 -9.08 1.97
CA ASP A 27 -9.26 -9.61 0.63
C ASP A 27 -7.97 -9.85 -0.18
N ILE A 28 -6.83 -9.31 0.25
CA ILE A 28 -5.52 -9.50 -0.38
C ILE A 28 -4.74 -10.62 0.31
N HIS A 29 -4.51 -10.48 1.62
CA HIS A 29 -3.77 -11.46 2.41
C HIS A 29 -4.08 -11.27 3.91
N PRO A 30 -4.19 -12.35 4.72
CA PRO A 30 -4.45 -12.24 6.16
C PRO A 30 -3.37 -11.43 6.90
N ASP A 31 -2.11 -11.58 6.52
CA ASP A 31 -0.97 -10.87 7.13
C ASP A 31 -0.62 -9.54 6.44
N ALA A 32 -1.58 -8.93 5.74
CA ALA A 32 -1.33 -7.72 4.98
C ALA A 32 -1.04 -6.48 5.85
N LEU A 33 0.05 -5.79 5.52
CA LEU A 33 0.33 -4.43 5.96
C LEU A 33 -0.28 -3.43 4.96
N CYS A 34 -1.49 -2.95 5.25
CA CYS A 34 -2.24 -1.98 4.45
C CYS A 34 -2.18 -0.56 5.03
N PHE A 35 -2.06 0.42 4.14
CA PHE A 35 -2.26 1.84 4.40
C PHE A 35 -3.23 2.45 3.39
N GLU A 36 -4.17 3.27 3.87
CA GLU A 36 -5.12 4.00 3.02
C GLU A 36 -4.90 5.51 3.10
N ALA A 37 -5.03 6.18 1.96
CA ALA A 37 -4.93 7.61 1.80
C ALA A 37 -6.13 8.14 1.00
N GLU A 38 -6.75 9.21 1.52
CA GLU A 38 -7.77 9.97 0.82
C GLU A 38 -7.11 10.93 -0.18
N MET A 39 -7.47 10.80 -1.45
CA MET A 39 -6.98 11.63 -2.55
C MET A 39 -8.15 12.39 -3.18
N PRO A 40 -7.93 13.51 -3.88
CA PRO A 40 -9.00 14.20 -4.60
C PRO A 40 -9.75 13.32 -5.61
N ALA A 41 -9.09 12.27 -6.13
CA ALA A 41 -9.65 11.34 -7.10
C ALA A 41 -10.30 10.08 -6.48
N GLY A 42 -10.28 9.94 -5.15
CA GLY A 42 -10.80 8.77 -4.43
C GLY A 42 -9.81 8.22 -3.40
N VAL A 43 -10.10 7.03 -2.88
CA VAL A 43 -9.23 6.35 -1.91
C VAL A 43 -8.13 5.60 -2.65
N ALA A 44 -6.89 5.74 -2.20
CA ALA A 44 -5.78 4.88 -2.63
C ALA A 44 -5.29 4.05 -1.46
N CYS A 45 -4.89 2.80 -1.72
CA CYS A 45 -4.25 1.95 -0.73
C CYS A 45 -2.91 1.44 -1.23
N GLN A 46 -1.99 1.24 -0.29
CA GLN A 46 -0.72 0.57 -0.50
C GLN A 46 -0.67 -0.62 0.45
N VAL A 47 -0.43 -1.81 -0.10
CA VAL A 47 -0.51 -3.06 0.68
C VAL A 47 0.75 -3.88 0.44
N TYR A 48 1.37 -4.32 1.53
CA TYR A 48 2.48 -5.25 1.54
C TYR A 48 2.03 -6.57 2.16
N TRP A 49 2.48 -7.70 1.66
CA TRP A 49 2.22 -9.01 2.28
C TRP A 49 3.34 -10.00 1.97
N PRO A 50 3.61 -10.99 2.84
CA PRO A 50 4.59 -12.03 2.54
C PRO A 50 4.15 -12.82 1.31
N ASN A 51 5.09 -13.15 0.43
CA ASN A 51 4.82 -14.05 -0.70
C ASN A 51 5.35 -15.46 -0.42
N GLU A 52 4.88 -16.43 -1.21
CA GLU A 52 5.18 -17.85 -1.02
C GLU A 52 6.67 -18.20 -1.22
N LEU A 53 7.44 -17.30 -1.83
CA LEU A 53 8.86 -17.50 -2.16
C LEU A 53 9.81 -16.93 -1.09
N GLY A 54 9.29 -16.54 0.07
CA GLY A 54 10.10 -16.02 1.18
C GLY A 54 10.47 -14.53 1.06
N GLY A 55 9.86 -13.82 0.11
CA GLY A 55 9.94 -12.37 0.00
C GLY A 55 8.61 -11.70 0.36
N PHE A 56 8.32 -10.55 -0.25
CA PHE A 56 7.03 -9.88 -0.08
C PHE A 56 6.54 -9.30 -1.40
N ASP A 57 5.23 -9.27 -1.55
CA ASP A 57 4.56 -8.56 -2.61
C ASP A 57 4.13 -7.18 -2.10
N TRP A 58 4.10 -6.22 -3.00
CA TRP A 58 3.62 -4.87 -2.74
C TRP A 58 2.72 -4.41 -3.87
N VAL A 59 1.59 -3.80 -3.51
CA VAL A 59 0.60 -3.30 -4.46
C VAL A 59 0.21 -1.88 -4.12
N VAL A 60 -0.13 -1.13 -5.16
CA VAL A 60 -0.87 0.12 -5.04
C VAL A 60 -2.18 0.00 -5.80
N GLU A 61 -3.29 0.21 -5.10
CA GLU A 61 -4.63 0.21 -5.68
C GLU A 61 -5.34 1.54 -5.41
N SER A 62 -6.35 1.87 -6.20
CA SER A 62 -7.29 2.94 -5.87
C SER A 62 -8.71 2.51 -6.12
N LYS A 63 -9.59 3.07 -5.32
CA LYS A 63 -11.02 2.84 -5.36
C LYS A 63 -11.68 3.95 -6.15
N THR A 64 -12.35 3.55 -7.23
CA THR A 64 -13.25 4.43 -7.97
C THR A 64 -14.69 3.97 -7.75
N LYS A 65 -15.66 4.68 -8.36
CA LYS A 65 -17.06 4.23 -8.38
C LYS A 65 -17.27 2.85 -9.02
N LYS A 66 -16.32 2.38 -9.84
CA LYS A 66 -16.37 1.07 -10.51
C LYS A 66 -15.72 -0.06 -9.70
N GLY A 67 -15.12 0.25 -8.54
CA GLY A 67 -14.39 -0.71 -7.71
C GLY A 67 -12.90 -0.37 -7.58
N TRP A 68 -12.14 -1.33 -7.07
CA TRP A 68 -10.70 -1.25 -6.91
C TRP A 68 -9.98 -1.47 -8.25
N ASN A 69 -8.96 -0.66 -8.50
CA ASN A 69 -8.06 -0.78 -9.64
C ASN A 69 -6.62 -0.88 -9.15
N ARG A 70 -5.91 -1.91 -9.59
CA ARG A 70 -4.51 -2.14 -9.28
C ARG A 70 -3.63 -1.45 -10.31
N PHE A 71 -2.78 -0.52 -9.87
CA PHE A 71 -1.86 0.21 -10.75
C PHE A 71 -0.48 -0.41 -10.81
N VAL A 72 -0.03 -0.93 -9.67
CA VAL A 72 1.32 -1.43 -9.49
C VAL A 72 1.24 -2.73 -8.71
N LEU A 73 2.01 -3.72 -9.15
CA LEU A 73 2.32 -4.92 -8.39
C LEU A 73 3.82 -5.15 -8.51
N HIS A 74 4.52 -5.08 -7.38
CA HIS A 74 5.90 -5.52 -7.28
C HIS A 74 5.96 -6.83 -6.49
N ARG A 75 6.86 -7.71 -6.91
CA ARG A 75 7.23 -8.90 -6.16
C ARG A 75 8.69 -8.80 -5.82
N TYR A 76 8.99 -8.79 -4.54
CA TYR A 76 10.35 -8.76 -4.04
C TYR A 76 10.71 -10.19 -3.61
N ALA A 77 11.93 -10.61 -3.96
CA ALA A 77 12.53 -11.83 -3.47
C ALA A 77 13.62 -11.46 -2.46
N ALA A 78 13.81 -12.30 -1.45
CA ALA A 78 15.01 -12.20 -0.63
C ALA A 78 16.23 -12.45 -1.53
N VAL A 79 17.27 -11.64 -1.37
CA VAL A 79 18.59 -11.97 -1.90
C VAL A 79 19.24 -12.95 -0.94
N GLU A 80 19.79 -14.05 -1.47
CA GLU A 80 20.65 -14.93 -0.68
C GLU A 80 21.92 -14.14 -0.34
N GLU A 81 22.25 -14.03 0.95
CA GLU A 81 23.55 -13.51 1.39
C GLU A 81 24.61 -14.58 1.07
N GLU A 82 25.64 -14.21 0.28
CA GLU A 82 26.78 -15.08 -0.08
C GLU A 82 27.87 -15.08 1.01
#